data_AF-A0A7W7QNU8-F1
#
_entry.id   AF-A0A7W7QNU8-F1
#
_cell.length_a   1.000
_cell.length_b   1.000
_cell.length_c   1.000
_cell.angle_alpha   90.00
_cell.angle_beta   90.00
_cell.angle_gamma   90.00
#
_symmetry.space_group_name_H-M   'P 1'
#
loop_
_entity.id
_entity.type
_entity.pdbx_description
1 polymer ?
#
loop_
_entity_poly.entity_id
_entity_poly.type
_entity_poly.pdbx_seq_one_letter_code
_entity_poly.pdbx_strand_id
1 'polypeptide(L)'
;MGERQLTRDFFDRPGPEVAPDLLGRVIAYGPVAVRLTEVEAYGVPGQDPASHTFRGRTARNAVMFGPPGHLYVYFTYGMHFCANLVCLPEGIGSGVLLRAGEVVAGAEIATARRAAGASRTVPGRDLARGPARLAVALGFTREHNGLDACPPGPVTVLEGEPAKPDLIRSGPRTGVSTGRDTPWRFWIDGDRTVSPYRPHVPRRR
;
A
#
# COMPACT_ATOMS: atom_id res chain seq x y z
N MET A 1 -13.78 -8.80 -13.72
CA MET A 1 -12.52 -8.23 -13.18
C MET A 1 -11.85 -7.54 -14.34
N GLY A 2 -11.75 -6.20 -14.33
CA GLY A 2 -11.08 -5.47 -15.41
C GLY A 2 -9.64 -5.95 -15.56
N GLU A 3 -9.29 -6.48 -16.73
CA GLU A 3 -7.95 -7.01 -17.04
C GLU A 3 -6.98 -5.92 -17.50
N ARG A 4 -7.48 -4.70 -17.74
CA ARG A 4 -6.65 -3.57 -18.15
C ARG A 4 -5.72 -3.17 -17.01
N GLN A 5 -4.42 -3.11 -17.29
CA GLN A 5 -3.42 -2.60 -16.37
C GLN A 5 -3.42 -1.06 -16.38
N LEU A 6 -3.34 -0.45 -15.20
CA LEU A 6 -3.18 0.98 -15.04
C LEU A 6 -1.83 1.43 -15.58
N THR A 7 -1.81 2.59 -16.23
CA THR A 7 -0.61 3.20 -16.81
C THR A 7 0.00 4.22 -15.86
N ARG A 8 1.17 4.75 -16.25
CA ARG A 8 1.92 5.73 -15.46
C ARG A 8 1.09 6.98 -15.12
N ASP A 9 0.26 7.44 -16.05
CA ASP A 9 -0.62 8.62 -15.88
C ASP A 9 -1.57 8.49 -14.69
N PHE A 10 -1.98 7.25 -14.34
CA PHE A 10 -2.80 7.03 -13.15
C PHE A 10 -2.07 7.43 -11.87
N PHE A 11 -0.76 7.19 -11.81
CA PHE A 11 0.09 7.43 -10.65
C PHE A 11 0.75 8.82 -10.69
N ASP A 12 0.82 9.45 -11.86
CA ASP A 12 1.39 10.79 -12.05
C ASP A 12 0.42 11.90 -11.58
N ARG A 13 -0.01 11.79 -10.32
CA ARG A 13 -0.95 12.68 -9.65
C ARG A 13 -0.59 12.75 -8.16
N PRO A 14 -1.07 13.74 -7.40
CA PRO A 14 -0.86 13.80 -5.96
C PRO A 14 -1.31 12.52 -5.24
N GLY A 15 -0.50 12.01 -4.31
CA GLY A 15 -0.82 10.79 -3.55
C GLY A 15 -2.22 10.80 -2.89
N PRO A 16 -2.68 11.93 -2.30
CA PRO A 16 -4.04 12.04 -1.75
C PRO A 16 -5.17 11.90 -2.78
N GLU A 17 -4.91 12.13 -4.07
CA GLU A 17 -5.87 11.92 -5.16
C GLU A 17 -5.79 10.47 -5.69
N VAL A 18 -4.59 9.92 -5.80
CA VAL A 18 -4.36 8.53 -6.24
C VAL A 18 -4.94 7.52 -5.25
N ALA A 19 -4.82 7.79 -3.95
CA ALA A 19 -5.19 6.85 -2.89
C ALA A 19 -6.67 6.40 -2.93
N PRO A 20 -7.69 7.28 -2.91
CA PRO A 20 -9.08 6.83 -3.01
C PRO A 20 -9.36 6.06 -4.32
N ASP A 21 -8.74 6.45 -5.44
CA ASP A 21 -8.93 5.80 -6.74
C ASP A 21 -8.30 4.39 -6.83
N LEU A 22 -7.37 4.06 -5.91
CA LEU A 22 -6.79 2.73 -5.76
C LEU A 22 -7.72 1.73 -5.07
N LEU A 23 -8.78 2.19 -4.39
CA LEU A 23 -9.72 1.29 -3.73
C LEU A 23 -10.53 0.50 -4.77
N GLY A 24 -10.53 -0.83 -4.65
CA GLY A 24 -11.14 -1.75 -5.60
C GLY A 24 -10.23 -2.18 -6.76
N ARG A 25 -9.07 -1.52 -6.94
CA ARG A 25 -8.03 -1.94 -7.89
C ARG A 25 -7.32 -3.20 -7.40
N VAL A 26 -6.70 -3.94 -8.32
CA VAL A 26 -6.06 -5.23 -7.99
C VAL A 26 -4.56 -5.12 -8.23
N ILE A 27 -3.76 -5.23 -7.17
CA ILE A 27 -2.30 -5.40 -7.32
C ILE A 27 -1.96 -6.88 -7.41
N ALA A 28 -1.08 -7.26 -8.35
CA ALA A 28 -0.60 -8.62 -8.46
C ALA A 28 0.92 -8.70 -8.62
N TYR A 29 1.49 -9.79 -8.10
CA TYR A 29 2.87 -10.16 -8.31
C TYR A 29 3.00 -11.68 -8.33
N GLY A 30 3.54 -12.21 -9.43
CA GLY A 30 3.54 -13.64 -9.70
C GLY A 30 2.11 -14.21 -9.61
N PRO A 31 1.87 -15.27 -8.82
CA PRO A 31 0.57 -15.94 -8.77
C PRO A 31 -0.45 -15.30 -7.80
N VAL A 32 -0.06 -14.28 -7.02
CA VAL A 32 -0.93 -13.69 -6.00
C VAL A 32 -1.46 -12.33 -6.46
N ALA A 33 -2.77 -12.14 -6.35
CA ALA A 33 -3.45 -10.88 -6.62
C ALA A 33 -4.30 -10.44 -5.42
N VAL A 34 -4.29 -9.15 -5.12
CA VAL A 34 -4.97 -8.53 -3.98
C VAL A 34 -5.82 -7.35 -4.46
N ARG A 35 -7.14 -7.43 -4.24
CA ARG A 35 -8.05 -6.28 -4.38
C ARG A 35 -7.84 -5.34 -3.20
N LEU A 36 -7.41 -4.12 -3.46
CA LEU A 36 -7.11 -3.13 -2.43
C LEU A 36 -8.40 -2.61 -1.77
N THR A 37 -8.45 -2.62 -0.45
CA THR A 37 -9.61 -2.16 0.34
C THR A 37 -9.26 -1.08 1.35
N GLU A 38 -7.96 -0.86 1.58
CA GLU A 38 -7.44 0.20 2.43
C GLU A 38 -6.07 0.66 1.93
N VAL A 39 -5.85 1.98 1.93
CA VAL A 39 -4.57 2.61 1.58
C VAL A 39 -4.30 3.86 2.43
N GLU A 40 -3.07 4.34 2.45
CA GLU A 40 -2.70 5.62 3.06
C GLU A 40 -1.85 6.47 2.11
N ALA A 41 -2.21 7.74 1.92
CA ALA A 41 -1.39 8.68 1.16
C ALA A 41 -0.32 9.35 2.04
N TYR A 42 0.81 9.64 1.41
CA TYR A 42 1.90 10.42 1.97
C TYR A 42 2.26 11.55 1.02
N GLY A 43 2.32 12.76 1.57
CA GLY A 43 2.51 14.00 0.81
C GLY A 43 3.95 14.25 0.38
N VAL A 44 4.14 15.39 -0.29
CA VAL A 44 5.43 15.84 -0.82
C VAL A 44 6.40 16.29 0.30
N PRO A 45 7.71 16.40 0.00
CA PRO A 45 8.70 16.89 0.96
C PRO A 45 8.30 18.24 1.59
N GLY A 46 8.59 18.41 2.87
CA GLY A 46 8.27 19.63 3.62
C GLY A 46 6.81 19.82 4.03
N GLN A 47 5.86 19.08 3.45
CA GLN A 47 4.42 19.25 3.75
C GLN A 47 3.85 18.18 4.68
N ASP A 48 4.34 16.94 4.57
CA ASP A 48 3.83 15.82 5.35
C ASP A 48 4.87 15.27 6.34
N PRO A 49 4.85 15.66 7.62
CA PRO A 49 5.83 15.22 8.60
C PRO A 49 5.77 13.72 8.95
N ALA A 50 4.75 12.99 8.48
CA ALA A 50 4.68 11.53 8.61
C ALA A 50 5.32 10.79 7.41
N SER A 51 5.58 11.50 6.30
CA SER A 51 6.18 10.92 5.10
C SER A 51 7.68 10.66 5.27
N HIS A 52 8.15 9.55 4.70
CA HIS A 52 9.58 9.28 4.60
C HIS A 52 10.33 10.32 3.74
N THR A 53 9.62 11.04 2.88
CA THR A 53 10.19 12.06 1.99
C THR A 53 10.21 13.45 2.63
N PHE A 54 9.64 13.61 3.84
CA PHE A 54 9.48 14.91 4.49
C PHE A 54 10.76 15.77 4.53
N ARG A 55 11.89 15.15 4.88
CA ARG A 55 13.21 15.82 4.97
C ARG A 55 14.02 15.76 3.67
N GLY A 56 13.39 15.41 2.55
CA GLY A 56 14.03 15.24 1.26
C GLY A 56 14.56 13.83 0.99
N ARG A 57 15.35 13.73 -0.08
CA ARG A 57 15.85 12.47 -0.63
C ARG A 57 17.02 11.92 0.19
N THR A 58 17.00 10.62 0.42
CA THR A 58 18.04 9.82 1.07
C THR A 58 18.22 8.52 0.29
N ALA A 59 19.31 7.79 0.53
CA ALA A 59 19.50 6.46 -0.09
C ALA A 59 18.34 5.49 0.22
N ARG A 60 17.74 5.58 1.41
CA ARG A 60 16.65 4.69 1.85
C ARG A 60 15.33 4.96 1.12
N ASN A 61 15.01 6.22 0.84
CA ASN A 61 13.73 6.61 0.23
C ASN A 61 13.88 6.99 -1.25
N ALA A 62 15.06 6.78 -1.85
CA ALA A 62 15.37 7.25 -3.20
C ALA A 62 14.36 6.79 -4.26
N VAL A 63 13.77 5.59 -4.09
CA VAL A 63 12.71 5.07 -4.97
C VAL A 63 11.46 5.95 -4.95
N MET A 64 11.10 6.55 -3.81
CA MET A 64 9.95 7.47 -3.74
C MET A 64 10.13 8.75 -4.56
N PHE A 65 11.34 9.06 -5.00
CA PHE A 65 11.64 10.19 -5.87
C PHE A 65 11.83 9.75 -7.33
N GLY A 66 11.63 8.46 -7.64
CA GLY A 66 11.69 7.92 -9.00
C GLY A 66 10.38 8.10 -9.76
N PRO A 67 10.23 7.44 -10.92
CA PRO A 67 9.03 7.58 -11.75
C PRO A 67 7.76 7.06 -11.06
N PRO A 68 6.58 7.69 -11.29
CA PRO A 68 5.33 7.29 -10.65
C PRO A 68 4.92 5.86 -11.04
N GLY A 69 4.33 5.11 -10.12
CA GLY A 69 3.97 3.70 -10.30
C GLY A 69 5.06 2.71 -9.91
N HIS A 70 6.26 3.16 -9.51
CA HIS A 70 7.28 2.27 -8.94
C HIS A 70 6.90 1.81 -7.53
N LEU A 71 7.36 0.63 -7.13
CA LEU A 71 7.11 0.05 -5.83
C LEU A 71 8.21 0.47 -4.83
N TYR A 72 7.85 1.26 -3.83
CA TYR A 72 8.74 1.54 -2.70
C TYR A 72 8.50 0.55 -1.56
N VAL A 73 9.41 -0.42 -1.42
CA VAL A 73 9.36 -1.45 -0.37
C VAL A 73 10.40 -1.14 0.71
N TYR A 74 9.96 -1.10 1.96
CA TYR A 74 10.84 -0.79 3.08
C TYR A 74 10.57 -1.70 4.28
N PHE A 75 11.65 -1.98 5.02
CA PHE A 75 11.58 -2.72 6.27
C PHE A 75 11.17 -1.80 7.41
N THR A 76 10.30 -2.29 8.29
CA THR A 76 9.73 -1.59 9.44
C THR A 76 9.61 -2.51 10.66
N TYR A 77 9.66 -1.90 11.85
CA TYR A 77 9.54 -2.56 13.16
C TYR A 77 10.44 -3.80 13.37
N GLY A 78 11.56 -3.89 12.64
CA GLY A 78 12.54 -4.97 12.79
C GLY A 78 12.10 -6.33 12.27
N MET A 79 10.90 -6.47 11.68
CA MET A 79 10.37 -7.77 11.29
C MET A 79 9.44 -7.78 10.06
N HIS A 80 9.05 -6.62 9.53
CA HIS A 80 8.02 -6.55 8.50
C HIS A 80 8.41 -5.66 7.34
N PHE A 81 7.92 -5.97 6.14
CA PHE A 81 7.97 -5.08 4.99
C PHE A 81 6.64 -4.37 4.80
N CYS A 82 6.68 -3.18 4.20
CA CYS A 82 5.53 -2.44 3.72
C CYS A 82 5.85 -1.94 2.31
N ALA A 83 4.82 -1.74 1.49
CA ALA A 83 4.99 -1.37 0.09
C ALA A 83 4.11 -0.17 -0.26
N ASN A 84 4.66 0.77 -1.01
CA ASN A 84 3.95 1.94 -1.53
C ASN A 84 4.05 1.97 -3.05
N LEU A 85 3.06 2.57 -3.70
CA LEU A 85 3.17 2.98 -5.10
C LEU A 85 3.60 4.45 -5.13
N VAL A 86 4.67 4.74 -5.86
CA VAL A 86 5.20 6.10 -6.02
C VAL A 86 4.23 6.95 -6.82
N CYS A 87 4.09 8.22 -6.44
CA CYS A 87 3.21 9.18 -7.10
C CYS A 87 3.98 10.46 -7.46
N LEU A 88 3.41 11.25 -8.38
CA LEU A 88 4.00 12.47 -8.97
C LEU A 88 5.21 12.19 -9.88
N PRO A 89 5.63 13.16 -10.71
CA PRO A 89 6.78 13.00 -11.59
C PRO A 89 8.07 12.75 -10.80
N GLU A 90 9.06 12.18 -11.51
CA GLU A 90 10.39 11.97 -10.97
C GLU A 90 10.97 13.26 -10.36
N GLY A 91 11.61 13.12 -9.20
CA GLY A 91 12.14 14.22 -8.41
C GLY A 91 11.20 14.70 -7.30
N ILE A 92 9.91 14.35 -7.32
CA ILE A 92 8.94 14.76 -6.29
C ILE A 92 8.54 13.57 -5.42
N GLY A 93 9.01 13.57 -4.17
CA GLY A 93 8.80 12.44 -3.26
C GLY A 93 7.38 12.31 -2.72
N SER A 94 6.55 11.42 -3.26
CA SER A 94 5.18 11.13 -2.80
C SER A 94 4.80 9.67 -3.04
N GLY A 95 3.78 9.16 -2.34
CA GLY A 95 3.29 7.81 -2.61
C GLY A 95 2.09 7.38 -1.79
N VAL A 96 1.58 6.20 -2.13
CA VAL A 96 0.43 5.57 -1.46
C VAL A 96 0.85 4.22 -0.88
N LEU A 97 0.79 4.08 0.44
CA LEU A 97 0.97 2.82 1.16
C LEU A 97 -0.20 1.89 0.88
N LEU A 98 0.13 0.66 0.47
CA LEU A 98 -0.82 -0.43 0.32
C LEU A 98 -1.07 -1.06 1.69
N ARG A 99 -2.26 -0.85 2.25
CA ARG A 99 -2.53 -1.25 3.64
C ARG A 99 -3.28 -2.54 3.77
N ALA A 100 -4.37 -2.72 3.04
CA ALA A 100 -5.13 -3.94 3.17
C ALA A 100 -5.88 -4.28 1.89
N GLY A 101 -6.26 -5.55 1.79
CA GLY A 101 -7.02 -6.03 0.68
C GLY A 101 -7.50 -7.47 0.85
N GLU A 102 -8.30 -7.87 -0.13
CA GLU A 102 -8.78 -9.23 -0.30
C GLU A 102 -7.87 -9.97 -1.28
N VAL A 103 -7.39 -11.16 -0.92
CA VAL A 103 -6.66 -12.03 -1.85
C VAL A 103 -7.68 -12.64 -2.82
N VAL A 104 -7.59 -12.26 -4.09
CA VAL A 104 -8.52 -12.67 -5.15
C VAL A 104 -7.94 -13.72 -6.11
N ALA A 105 -6.61 -13.92 -6.07
CA ALA A 105 -5.93 -15.04 -6.73
C ALA A 105 -4.72 -15.50 -5.90
N GLY A 106 -4.35 -16.77 -6.02
CA GLY A 106 -3.18 -17.33 -5.30
C GLY A 106 -3.39 -17.52 -3.79
N ALA A 107 -4.62 -17.78 -3.36
CA ALA A 107 -4.97 -17.90 -1.93
C ALA A 107 -4.17 -18.97 -1.17
N GLU A 108 -3.88 -20.11 -1.81
CA GLU A 108 -3.06 -21.18 -1.23
C GLU A 108 -1.63 -20.70 -0.95
N ILE A 109 -1.02 -20.00 -1.91
CA ILE A 109 0.33 -19.44 -1.79
C ILE A 109 0.36 -18.34 -0.72
N ALA A 110 -0.62 -17.43 -0.73
CA ALA A 110 -0.76 -16.42 0.30
C ALA A 110 -0.93 -17.04 1.70
N THR A 111 -1.71 -18.11 1.80
CA THR A 111 -1.91 -18.86 3.06
C THR A 111 -0.60 -19.50 3.53
N ALA A 112 0.13 -20.19 2.65
CA ALA A 112 1.43 -20.79 2.98
C ALA A 112 2.43 -19.75 3.50
N ARG A 113 2.53 -18.58 2.82
CA ARG A 113 3.39 -17.46 3.25
C ARG A 113 2.97 -16.90 4.61
N ARG A 114 1.66 -16.84 4.89
CA ARG A 114 1.12 -16.34 6.17
C ARG A 114 1.19 -17.36 7.31
N ALA A 115 1.22 -18.65 6.99
CA ALA A 115 1.29 -19.76 7.95
C ALA A 115 2.71 -20.00 8.49
N ALA A 116 3.75 -19.59 7.76
CA ALA A 116 5.14 -19.63 8.23
C ALA A 116 5.29 -18.76 9.50
N GLY A 117 5.18 -19.39 10.68
CA GLY A 117 5.22 -18.74 12.00
C GLY A 117 3.86 -18.48 12.66
N ALA A 118 2.75 -18.95 12.09
CA ALA A 118 1.44 -18.88 12.73
C ALA A 118 1.14 -20.15 13.54
N SER A 119 0.64 -20.00 14.77
CA SER A 119 0.18 -21.12 15.61
C SER A 119 -1.22 -21.63 15.26
N ARG A 120 -1.91 -20.96 14.33
CA ARG A 120 -3.31 -21.25 13.94
C ARG A 120 -3.55 -20.92 12.48
N THR A 121 -4.55 -21.59 11.90
CA THR A 121 -5.06 -21.29 10.56
C THR A 121 -5.48 -19.82 10.46
N VAL A 122 -5.01 -19.15 9.41
CA VAL A 122 -5.31 -17.75 9.11
C VAL A 122 -6.58 -17.70 8.25
N PRO A 123 -7.68 -17.05 8.69
CA PRO A 123 -8.86 -16.88 7.86
C PRO A 123 -8.55 -16.11 6.57
N GLY A 124 -9.22 -16.42 5.46
CA GLY A 124 -8.99 -15.77 4.16
C GLY A 124 -9.02 -14.23 4.23
N ARG A 125 -10.01 -13.67 4.94
CA ARG A 125 -10.13 -12.21 5.16
C ARG A 125 -8.94 -11.57 5.87
N ASP A 126 -8.15 -12.35 6.61
CA ASP A 126 -7.03 -11.88 7.42
C ASP A 126 -5.67 -12.06 6.71
N LEU A 127 -5.64 -12.66 5.51
CA LEU A 127 -4.41 -12.93 4.75
C LEU A 127 -3.65 -11.64 4.42
N ALA A 128 -4.35 -10.60 3.96
CA ALA A 128 -3.78 -9.30 3.59
C ALA A 128 -4.38 -8.13 4.38
N ARG A 129 -4.94 -8.39 5.58
CA ARG A 129 -5.58 -7.38 6.44
C ARG A 129 -4.58 -6.60 7.29
N GLY A 130 -3.83 -5.71 6.65
CA GLY A 130 -2.82 -4.83 7.25
C GLY A 130 -1.51 -4.82 6.44
N PRO A 131 -0.71 -3.73 6.48
CA PRO A 131 0.30 -3.46 5.45
C PRO A 131 1.40 -4.52 5.41
N ALA A 132 1.86 -4.98 6.59
CA ALA A 132 2.81 -6.09 6.70
C ALA A 132 2.24 -7.42 6.19
N ARG A 133 0.94 -7.67 6.42
CA ARG A 133 0.28 -8.90 5.99
C ARG A 133 0.09 -8.91 4.47
N LEU A 134 -0.29 -7.78 3.89
CA LEU A 134 -0.39 -7.58 2.45
C LEU A 134 0.97 -7.82 1.78
N ALA A 135 2.04 -7.24 2.31
CA ALA A 135 3.39 -7.46 1.79
C ALA A 135 3.78 -8.96 1.83
N VAL A 136 3.52 -9.65 2.95
CA VAL A 136 3.77 -11.10 3.06
C VAL A 136 2.90 -11.92 2.10
N ALA A 137 1.62 -11.58 1.95
CA ALA A 137 0.72 -12.29 1.02
C ALA A 137 1.24 -12.20 -0.43
N LEU A 138 1.62 -11.00 -0.87
CA LEU A 138 2.20 -10.77 -2.21
C LEU A 138 3.62 -11.31 -2.34
N GLY A 139 4.32 -11.60 -1.23
CA GLY A 139 5.70 -12.08 -1.23
C GLY A 139 6.73 -10.97 -1.37
N PHE A 140 6.34 -9.72 -1.09
CA PHE A 140 7.25 -8.59 -1.17
C PHE A 140 8.32 -8.64 -0.08
N THR A 141 9.56 -8.55 -0.54
CA THR A 141 10.80 -8.47 0.23
C THR A 141 11.57 -7.22 -0.19
N ARG A 142 12.75 -7.00 0.40
CA ARG A 142 13.64 -5.90 0.01
C ARG A 142 14.01 -5.89 -1.48
N GLU A 143 14.11 -7.06 -2.09
CA GLU A 143 14.50 -7.23 -3.51
C GLU A 143 13.47 -6.65 -4.49
N HIS A 144 12.24 -6.44 -4.02
CA HIS A 144 11.15 -5.89 -4.82
C HIS A 144 11.12 -4.34 -4.79
N ASN A 145 11.98 -3.72 -4.00
CA ASN A 145 12.07 -2.26 -3.93
C ASN A 145 12.59 -1.70 -5.27
N GLY A 146 11.80 -0.85 -5.91
CA GLY A 146 12.10 -0.25 -7.21
C GLY A 146 11.52 -1.01 -8.41
N LEU A 147 10.77 -2.10 -8.22
CA LEU A 147 10.05 -2.72 -9.33
C LEU A 147 8.97 -1.79 -9.89
N ASP A 148 8.79 -1.79 -11.20
CA ASP A 148 7.74 -1.01 -11.86
C ASP A 148 6.38 -1.76 -11.79
N ALA A 149 5.32 -1.04 -11.43
CA ALA A 149 3.96 -1.56 -11.40
C ALA A 149 3.13 -1.19 -12.65
N CYS A 150 3.69 -0.37 -13.54
CA CYS A 150 3.14 -0.03 -14.85
C CYS A 150 3.66 -1.00 -15.92
N PRO A 151 2.95 -1.20 -17.05
CA PRO A 151 3.45 -2.03 -18.14
C PRO A 151 4.80 -1.53 -18.69
N PRO A 152 5.75 -2.42 -19.04
CA PRO A 152 5.72 -3.89 -18.97
C PRO A 152 6.31 -4.45 -17.66
N GLY A 153 6.22 -3.70 -16.56
CA GLY A 153 6.78 -4.05 -15.27
C GLY A 153 6.26 -5.37 -14.67
N PRO A 154 7.04 -6.02 -13.79
CA PRO A 154 6.72 -7.33 -13.24
C PRO A 154 5.66 -7.31 -12.14
N VAL A 155 5.37 -6.13 -11.57
CA VAL A 155 4.21 -5.91 -10.71
C VAL A 155 3.11 -5.34 -11.58
N THR A 156 1.87 -5.76 -11.37
CA THR A 156 0.74 -5.22 -12.14
C THR A 156 -0.29 -4.60 -11.20
N VAL A 157 -0.86 -3.48 -11.62
CA VAL A 157 -2.06 -2.91 -10.99
C VAL A 157 -3.16 -2.89 -12.03
N LEU A 158 -4.15 -3.76 -11.86
CA LEU A 158 -5.28 -3.91 -12.75
C LEU A 158 -6.44 -3.03 -12.30
N GLU A 159 -7.27 -2.63 -13.25
CA GLU A 159 -8.45 -1.79 -12.98
C GLU A 159 -9.43 -2.41 -12.00
N GLY A 160 -9.54 -3.74 -11.97
CA GLY A 160 -10.43 -4.42 -11.02
C GLY A 160 -11.87 -3.93 -11.14
N GLU A 161 -12.51 -3.72 -9.99
CA GLU A 161 -13.81 -3.08 -9.87
C GLU A 161 -13.66 -1.91 -8.88
N PRO A 162 -13.54 -0.65 -9.35
CA PRO A 162 -13.32 0.49 -8.46
C PRO A 162 -14.42 0.61 -7.40
N ALA A 163 -14.02 1.01 -6.19
CA ALA A 163 -14.95 1.25 -5.11
C ALA A 163 -15.91 2.38 -5.47
N LYS A 164 -17.18 2.22 -5.07
CA LYS A 164 -18.17 3.28 -5.26
C LYS A 164 -17.83 4.48 -4.37
N PRO A 165 -17.88 5.73 -4.86
CA PRO A 165 -17.49 6.91 -4.10
C PRO A 165 -18.23 7.06 -2.75
N ASP A 166 -19.51 6.68 -2.69
CA ASP A 166 -20.35 6.73 -1.49
C ASP A 166 -19.95 5.71 -0.41
N LEU A 167 -19.13 4.72 -0.75
CA LEU A 167 -18.55 3.75 0.18
C LEU A 167 -17.12 4.11 0.60
N ILE A 168 -16.48 5.11 -0.01
CA ILE A 168 -15.14 5.52 0.37
C ILE A 168 -15.23 6.38 1.64
N ARG A 169 -14.39 6.07 2.61
CA ARG A 169 -14.23 6.82 3.86
C ARG A 169 -12.79 7.28 3.98
N SER A 170 -12.60 8.39 4.68
CA SER A 170 -11.27 8.94 4.99
C SER A 170 -11.13 9.25 6.47
N GLY A 171 -9.88 9.30 6.95
CA GLY A 171 -9.60 9.53 8.36
C GLY A 171 -8.11 9.50 8.69
N PRO A 172 -7.75 9.59 9.98
CA PRO A 172 -6.37 9.66 10.42
C PRO A 172 -5.60 8.38 10.04
N ARG A 173 -4.32 8.56 9.73
CA ARG A 173 -3.40 7.47 9.41
C ARG A 173 -3.09 6.62 10.65
N THR A 174 -2.88 5.34 10.44
CA THR A 174 -2.60 4.35 11.48
C THR A 174 -1.13 4.39 11.88
N GLY A 175 -0.86 4.50 13.18
CA GLY A 175 0.50 4.37 13.71
C GLY A 175 1.46 5.53 13.40
N VAL A 176 0.99 6.65 12.85
CA VAL A 176 1.82 7.85 12.63
C VAL A 176 1.99 8.67 13.91
N SER A 177 3.21 9.09 14.22
CA SER A 177 3.52 9.88 15.43
C SER A 177 3.29 11.38 15.23
N THR A 178 3.46 11.87 14.01
CA THR A 178 3.31 13.24 13.52
C THR A 178 2.23 13.29 12.43
N GLY A 179 1.66 14.47 12.14
CA GLY A 179 0.62 14.59 11.11
C GLY A 179 -0.61 13.70 11.37
N ARG A 180 -0.99 13.55 12.63
CA ARG A 180 -2.01 12.59 13.10
C ARG A 180 -3.41 12.92 12.60
N ASP A 181 -3.71 14.20 12.50
CA ASP A 181 -5.03 14.69 12.11
C ASP A 181 -5.21 14.75 10.58
N THR A 182 -4.14 14.46 9.82
CA THR A 182 -4.20 14.42 8.35
C THR A 182 -5.07 13.25 7.90
N PRO A 183 -6.21 13.50 7.22
CA PRO A 183 -7.22 12.47 6.91
C PRO A 183 -6.88 11.67 5.65
N TRP A 184 -5.64 11.20 5.55
CA TRP A 184 -5.09 10.55 4.35
C TRP A 184 -5.03 9.02 4.45
N ARG A 185 -5.78 8.42 5.36
CA ARG A 185 -6.14 6.99 5.28
C ARG A 185 -7.48 6.87 4.58
N PHE A 186 -7.57 5.99 3.60
CA PHE A 186 -8.78 5.74 2.82
C PHE A 186 -9.16 4.26 2.87
N TRP A 187 -10.45 3.97 2.98
CA TRP A 187 -10.94 2.59 3.00
C TRP A 187 -12.37 2.46 2.45
N ILE A 188 -12.73 1.23 2.08
CA ILE A 188 -14.09 0.86 1.67
C ILE A 188 -14.91 0.55 2.93
N ASP A 189 -16.01 1.27 3.13
CA ASP A 189 -16.91 1.12 4.28
C ASP A 189 -17.52 -0.29 4.34
N GLY A 190 -17.55 -0.88 5.54
CA GLY A 190 -18.08 -2.23 5.76
C GLY A 190 -17.26 -3.39 5.18
N ASP A 191 -16.18 -3.15 4.43
CA ASP A 191 -15.37 -4.24 3.86
C ASP A 191 -14.58 -4.99 4.96
N ARG A 192 -14.75 -6.32 5.00
CA ARG A 192 -14.23 -7.19 6.07
C ARG A 192 -12.71 -7.30 6.07
N THR A 193 -12.04 -6.89 5.00
CA THR A 193 -10.59 -6.95 4.85
C THR A 193 -9.89 -5.65 5.27
N VAL A 194 -10.63 -4.57 5.56
CA VAL A 194 -10.07 -3.33 6.12
C VAL A 194 -9.45 -3.59 7.48
N SER A 195 -8.20 -3.16 7.66
CA SER A 195 -7.46 -3.41 8.90
C SER A 195 -8.01 -2.59 10.09
N PRO A 196 -7.89 -3.10 11.32
CA PRO A 196 -8.28 -2.34 12.50
C PRO A 196 -7.47 -1.04 12.61
N TYR A 197 -8.14 0.08 12.87
CA TYR A 197 -7.45 1.33 13.18
C TYR A 197 -6.64 1.18 14.48
N ARG A 198 -5.40 1.70 14.47
CA ARG A 198 -4.52 1.72 15.65
C ARG A 198 -3.84 3.09 15.75
N PRO A 199 -4.16 3.91 16.76
CA PRO A 199 -3.46 5.17 16.98
C PRO A 199 -2.01 4.90 17.40
N HIS A 200 -1.12 5.87 17.13
CA HIS A 200 0.25 5.78 17.65
C HIS A 200 0.27 5.90 19.17
N VAL A 201 0.83 4.89 19.85
CA VAL A 201 1.08 4.90 21.29
C VAL A 201 2.54 5.31 21.53
N PRO A 202 2.81 6.46 22.20
CA PRO A 202 4.17 6.82 22.60
C PRO A 202 4.81 5.71 23.44
N ARG A 203 6.07 5.35 23.14
CA ARG A 203 6.82 4.47 24.03
C ARG A 203 6.96 5.18 25.37
N ARG A 204 6.40 4.61 26.44
CA ARG A 204 6.78 4.99 27.80
C ARG A 204 8.28 4.73 27.92
N ARG A 205 9.04 5.81 28.10
CA ARG A 205 10.46 5.73 28.48
C ARG A 205 10.54 5.38 29.96
#